data_AF-A0A5C6M3T9-F1
#
_entry.id   AF-A0A5C6M3T9-F1
#
_cell.length_a   1.000
_cell.length_b   1.000
_cell.length_c   1.000
_cell.angle_alpha   90.00
_cell.angle_beta   90.00
_cell.angle_gamma   90.00
#
_symmetry.space_group_name_H-M   'P 1'
#
loop_
_entity.id
_entity.type
_entity.pdbx_description
1 polymer ?
#
loop_
_entity_poly.entity_id
_entity_poly.type
_entity_poly.pdbx_seq_one_letter_code
_entity_poly.pdbx_strand_id
1 'polypeptide(L)'
;RWWHWLRTRLQRFDLVLIDREIFDNETLDMEQRFRESCGRLVLDLDDAVFLRYPQKFARLVPLADLVVCGNRYLEEWARPLNSRVLRIPTCVELSRYELRSWSAAEVVLGGDRPVIGWMGTTVNLQYLSEAAPALKLLAEERRFELRLVVPDASAARAMDLGRVHMTARPWQAATEISDLQQFDIGLMPLSDREQWAVYKCGLKLIQYLAVGVPGVASAVGVNAEILEGNRGGFAVRTCEEWLVALRRLLDSRELRQQQGLAGRRLVEQQYAVEACYPRLRDALLQLVSANARAGVP
;
A
#
# COMPACT_ATOMS: atom_id res chain seq x y z
N ARG A 1 -6.52 -24.84 4.12
CA ARG A 1 -6.07 -24.56 5.51
C ARG A 1 -5.84 -25.86 6.29
N TRP A 2 -6.87 -26.64 6.60
CA TRP A 2 -6.74 -27.96 7.26
C TRP A 2 -5.76 -28.92 6.57
N TRP A 3 -5.81 -28.99 5.23
CA TRP A 3 -4.84 -29.75 4.44
C TRP A 3 -3.39 -29.30 4.64
N HIS A 4 -3.14 -27.99 4.73
CA HIS A 4 -1.78 -27.47 4.96
C HIS A 4 -1.27 -27.84 6.35
N TRP A 5 -2.12 -27.82 7.37
CA TRP A 5 -1.74 -28.29 8.70
C TRP A 5 -1.50 -29.80 8.74
N LEU A 6 -2.31 -30.59 8.04
CA LEU A 6 -2.03 -32.03 7.92
C LEU A 6 -0.65 -32.25 7.29
N ARG A 7 -0.31 -31.47 6.25
CA ARG A 7 1.03 -31.52 5.65
C ARG A 7 2.14 -31.14 6.63
N THR A 8 1.96 -30.16 7.51
CA THR A 8 3.00 -29.82 8.52
C THR A 8 3.22 -30.92 9.56
N ARG A 9 2.25 -31.82 9.74
CA ARG A 9 2.43 -33.03 10.56
C ARG A 9 3.08 -34.19 9.81
N LEU A 10 2.88 -34.29 8.50
CA LEU A 10 3.37 -35.38 7.66
C LEU A 10 4.73 -35.10 7.03
N GLN A 11 5.12 -33.82 6.92
CA GLN A 11 6.36 -33.36 6.30
C GLN A 11 7.06 -32.40 7.27
N ARG A 12 8.40 -32.43 7.29
CA ARG A 12 9.17 -31.44 8.05
C ARG A 12 9.29 -30.16 7.23
N PHE A 13 8.77 -29.06 7.78
CA PHE A 13 9.02 -27.71 7.31
C PHE A 13 9.88 -26.97 8.33
N ASP A 14 10.89 -26.24 7.86
CA ASP A 14 11.72 -25.41 8.72
C ASP A 14 10.90 -24.28 9.39
N LEU A 15 9.90 -23.78 8.65
CA LEU A 15 9.14 -22.59 9.01
C LEU A 15 7.74 -22.58 8.38
N VAL A 16 6.78 -21.99 9.10
CA VAL A 16 5.45 -21.62 8.60
C VAL A 16 5.30 -20.10 8.68
N LEU A 17 4.92 -19.47 7.57
CA LEU A 17 4.56 -18.05 7.51
C LEU A 17 3.04 -17.90 7.41
N ILE A 18 2.47 -17.08 8.29
CA ILE A 18 1.06 -16.73 8.31
C ILE A 18 0.91 -15.28 7.85
N ASP A 19 0.23 -15.06 6.73
CA ASP A 19 -0.23 -13.74 6.27
C ASP A 19 -1.47 -13.33 7.08
N ARG A 20 -1.35 -12.26 7.87
CA ARG A 20 -2.34 -11.68 8.78
C ARG A 20 -2.89 -12.69 9.79
N GLU A 21 -3.89 -13.46 9.40
CA GLU A 21 -4.50 -14.50 10.22
C GLU A 21 -5.07 -15.60 9.33
N ILE A 22 -5.25 -16.80 9.89
CA ILE A 22 -5.73 -17.93 9.11
C ILE A 22 -7.23 -17.83 8.89
N PHE A 23 -8.01 -17.50 9.91
CA PHE A 23 -9.46 -17.26 9.78
C PHE A 23 -9.80 -15.85 10.28
N ASP A 24 -10.61 -15.11 9.52
CA ASP A 24 -11.14 -13.78 9.87
C ASP A 24 -12.25 -13.96 10.94
N ASN A 25 -11.84 -14.31 12.16
CA ASN A 25 -12.67 -14.51 13.33
C ASN A 25 -11.82 -14.43 14.62
N GLU A 26 -12.48 -14.51 15.78
CA GLU A 26 -11.83 -14.39 17.10
C GLU A 26 -10.95 -15.60 17.50
N THR A 27 -11.01 -16.72 16.77
CA THR A 27 -10.34 -17.97 17.16
C THR A 27 -8.86 -17.97 16.78
N LEU A 28 -8.05 -18.66 17.58
CA LEU A 28 -6.60 -18.83 17.37
C LEU A 28 -6.22 -20.31 17.14
N ASP A 29 -7.22 -21.20 17.10
CA ASP A 29 -7.02 -22.64 17.16
C ASP A 29 -6.14 -23.15 16.01
N MET A 30 -6.30 -22.57 14.82
CA MET A 30 -5.57 -23.02 13.65
C MET A 30 -4.12 -22.54 13.70
N GLU A 31 -3.89 -21.32 14.13
CA GLU A 31 -2.57 -20.73 14.33
C GLU A 31 -1.79 -21.50 15.41
N GLN A 32 -2.45 -21.89 16.50
CA GLN A 32 -1.88 -22.76 17.54
C GLN A 32 -1.50 -24.14 16.99
N ARG A 33 -2.38 -24.76 16.21
CA ARG A 33 -2.09 -26.04 15.54
C ARG A 33 -0.87 -25.97 14.63
N PHE A 34 -0.65 -24.85 13.94
CA PHE A 34 0.56 -24.64 13.15
C PHE A 34 1.79 -24.45 14.05
N ARG A 35 1.69 -23.62 15.09
CA ARG A 35 2.75 -23.44 16.11
C ARG A 35 3.24 -24.77 16.69
N GLU A 36 2.32 -25.69 16.97
CA GLU A 36 2.62 -27.03 17.51
C GLU A 36 3.26 -28.00 16.48
N SER A 37 3.15 -27.70 15.18
CA SER A 37 3.62 -28.57 14.09
C SER A 37 4.71 -27.96 13.23
N CYS A 38 5.20 -26.76 13.54
CA CYS A 38 6.28 -26.09 12.83
C CYS A 38 7.48 -25.85 13.75
N GLY A 39 8.69 -25.88 13.17
CA GLY A 39 9.90 -25.47 13.89
C GLY A 39 9.86 -23.98 14.24
N ARG A 40 9.59 -23.14 13.23
CA ARG A 40 9.46 -21.69 13.38
C ARG A 40 8.14 -21.18 12.84
N LEU A 41 7.53 -20.23 13.54
CA LEU A 41 6.34 -19.52 13.13
C LEU A 41 6.68 -18.06 12.82
N VAL A 42 6.32 -17.60 11.63
CA VAL A 42 6.43 -16.19 11.24
C VAL A 42 5.03 -15.64 11.02
N LEU A 43 4.79 -14.46 11.56
CA LEU A 43 3.57 -13.71 11.35
C LEU A 43 3.87 -12.50 10.49
N ASP A 44 3.16 -12.33 9.38
CA ASP A 44 3.22 -11.14 8.54
C ASP A 44 1.99 -10.26 8.82
N LEU A 45 2.24 -9.03 9.27
CA LEU A 45 1.20 -8.05 9.60
C LEU A 45 1.14 -7.00 8.49
N ASP A 46 0.00 -7.00 7.80
CA ASP A 46 -0.38 -6.02 6.80
C ASP A 46 -1.71 -5.36 7.20
N ASP A 47 -1.76 -4.02 7.09
CA ASP A 47 -2.86 -3.17 7.54
C ASP A 47 -3.25 -3.38 9.04
N ALA A 48 -4.32 -2.73 9.48
CA ALA A 48 -4.76 -2.72 10.87
C ALA A 48 -5.60 -3.95 11.29
N VAL A 49 -5.33 -5.15 10.73
CA VAL A 49 -6.16 -6.35 10.98
C VAL A 49 -6.33 -6.68 12.47
N PHE A 50 -5.34 -6.37 13.29
CA PHE A 50 -5.39 -6.53 14.74
C PHE A 50 -6.49 -5.70 15.42
N LEU A 51 -7.00 -4.63 14.79
CA LEU A 51 -8.11 -3.84 15.32
C LEU A 51 -9.45 -4.59 15.24
N ARG A 52 -9.61 -5.55 14.32
CA ARG A 52 -10.83 -6.37 14.23
C ARG A 52 -10.92 -7.39 15.36
N TYR A 53 -9.81 -8.05 15.66
CA TYR A 53 -9.72 -9.07 16.71
C TYR A 53 -8.58 -8.79 17.70
N PRO A 54 -8.66 -7.72 18.52
CA PRO A 54 -7.56 -7.32 19.40
C PRO A 54 -7.08 -8.42 20.33
N GLN A 55 -8.01 -9.21 20.90
CA GLN A 55 -7.71 -10.30 21.81
C GLN A 55 -6.96 -11.45 21.11
N LYS A 56 -7.34 -11.75 19.86
CA LYS A 56 -6.66 -12.77 19.06
C LYS A 56 -5.22 -12.35 18.78
N PHE A 57 -5.02 -11.12 18.30
CA PHE A 57 -3.69 -10.64 17.93
C PHE A 57 -2.78 -10.41 19.15
N ALA A 58 -3.33 -10.01 20.30
CA ALA A 58 -2.58 -9.95 21.57
C ALA A 58 -2.01 -11.32 21.99
N ARG A 59 -2.61 -12.42 21.52
CA ARG A 59 -2.13 -13.79 21.75
C ARG A 59 -1.32 -14.34 20.58
N LEU A 60 -1.66 -13.98 19.33
CA LEU A 60 -0.99 -14.46 18.13
C LEU A 60 0.43 -13.89 18.00
N VAL A 61 0.59 -12.59 18.26
CA VAL A 61 1.88 -11.89 18.09
C VAL A 61 2.98 -12.48 18.99
N PRO A 62 2.74 -12.78 20.28
CA PRO A 62 3.73 -13.46 21.14
C PRO A 62 4.03 -14.91 20.74
N LEU A 63 3.15 -15.60 19.99
CA LEU A 63 3.39 -16.99 19.56
C LEU A 63 4.37 -17.10 18.39
N ALA A 64 4.58 -16.02 17.64
CA ALA A 64 5.47 -15.99 16.50
C ALA A 64 6.95 -15.91 16.95
N ASP A 65 7.83 -16.62 16.26
CA ASP A 65 9.28 -16.47 16.44
C ASP A 65 9.82 -15.20 15.76
N LEU A 66 9.08 -14.66 14.79
CA LEU A 66 9.36 -13.41 14.09
C LEU A 66 8.04 -12.78 13.61
N VAL A 67 7.91 -11.47 13.79
CA VAL A 67 6.79 -10.70 13.25
C VAL A 67 7.32 -9.78 12.16
N VAL A 68 6.82 -9.94 10.94
CA VAL A 68 7.07 -9.03 9.82
C VAL A 68 5.99 -7.96 9.83
N CYS A 69 6.39 -6.69 9.71
CA CYS A 69 5.47 -5.55 9.73
C CYS A 69 5.61 -4.72 8.45
N GLY A 70 4.46 -4.44 7.80
CA GLY A 70 4.38 -3.67 6.56
C GLY A 70 4.76 -2.18 6.64
N ASN A 71 4.84 -1.61 7.83
CA ASN A 71 5.25 -0.22 8.04
C ASN A 71 5.74 0.03 9.48
N ARG A 72 6.24 1.24 9.78
CA ARG A 72 6.75 1.58 11.12
C ARG A 72 5.66 1.54 12.21
N TYR A 73 4.42 1.90 11.88
CA TYR A 73 3.32 1.95 12.84
C TYR A 73 2.95 0.54 13.32
N LEU A 74 2.92 -0.43 12.40
CA LEU A 74 2.75 -1.85 12.72
C LEU A 74 3.93 -2.40 13.53
N GLU A 75 5.15 -1.98 13.20
CA GLU A 75 6.34 -2.34 13.96
C GLU A 75 6.30 -1.80 15.40
N GLU A 76 5.94 -0.53 15.60
CA GLU A 76 5.78 0.10 16.91
C GLU A 76 4.68 -0.55 17.73
N TRP A 77 3.57 -0.92 17.09
CA TRP A 77 2.47 -1.63 17.75
C TRP A 77 2.84 -3.07 18.16
N ALA A 78 3.58 -3.80 17.33
CA ALA A 78 3.94 -5.20 17.58
C ALA A 78 5.10 -5.36 18.59
N ARG A 79 6.02 -4.40 18.66
CA ARG A 79 7.27 -4.50 19.45
C ARG A 79 7.05 -4.74 20.96
N PRO A 80 6.03 -4.18 21.64
CA PRO A 80 5.73 -4.51 23.03
C PRO A 80 5.28 -5.96 23.24
N LEU A 81 4.76 -6.62 22.20
CA LEU A 81 4.22 -7.97 22.26
C LEU A 81 5.23 -9.04 21.77
N ASN A 82 6.20 -8.64 20.94
CA ASN A 82 7.24 -9.53 20.45
C ASN A 82 8.56 -8.77 20.28
N SER A 83 9.66 -9.30 20.83
CA SER A 83 10.98 -8.66 20.75
C SER A 83 11.66 -8.83 19.39
N ARG A 84 11.18 -9.75 18.54
CA ARG A 84 11.75 -10.06 17.22
C ARG A 84 10.80 -9.59 16.12
N VAL A 85 10.93 -8.30 15.78
CA VAL A 85 10.14 -7.64 14.73
C VAL A 85 11.05 -7.22 13.57
N LEU A 86 10.58 -7.42 12.34
CA LEU A 86 11.25 -7.01 11.11
C LEU A 86 10.31 -6.17 10.25
N ARG A 87 10.68 -4.92 9.99
CA ARG A 87 9.94 -4.10 9.03
C ARG A 87 10.31 -4.42 7.59
N ILE A 88 9.36 -4.99 6.83
CA ILE A 88 9.42 -5.17 5.38
C ILE A 88 8.21 -4.47 4.80
N PRO A 89 8.38 -3.36 4.04
CA PRO A 89 7.23 -2.65 3.51
C PRO A 89 6.53 -3.46 2.42
N THR A 90 5.28 -3.11 2.13
CA THR A 90 4.65 -3.51 0.87
C THR A 90 5.58 -3.16 -0.28
N CYS A 91 5.80 -4.10 -1.20
CA CYS A 91 6.71 -3.92 -2.32
C CYS A 91 6.07 -4.39 -3.63
N VAL A 92 6.63 -3.93 -4.73
CA VAL A 92 6.21 -4.26 -6.09
C VAL A 92 7.35 -4.93 -6.85
N GLU A 93 7.00 -5.85 -7.73
CA GLU A 93 7.95 -6.47 -8.65
C GLU A 93 8.18 -5.51 -9.83
N LEU A 94 9.31 -4.81 -9.85
CA LEU A 94 9.55 -3.71 -10.78
C LEU A 94 9.51 -4.10 -12.25
N SER A 95 9.84 -5.36 -12.57
CA SER A 95 9.74 -5.93 -13.91
C SER A 95 8.35 -5.79 -14.53
N ARG A 96 7.31 -5.72 -13.70
CA ARG A 96 5.90 -5.57 -14.12
C ARG A 96 5.45 -4.13 -14.21
N TYR A 97 6.12 -3.20 -13.54
CA TYR A 97 5.74 -1.79 -13.49
C TYR A 97 6.62 -1.01 -14.45
N GLU A 98 6.31 -1.07 -15.73
CA GLU A 98 7.02 -0.27 -16.72
C GLU A 98 6.81 1.23 -16.46
N LEU A 99 7.87 2.02 -16.64
CA LEU A 99 7.80 3.46 -16.46
C LEU A 99 6.87 4.05 -17.53
N ARG A 100 5.97 4.96 -17.14
CA ARG A 100 5.15 5.70 -18.11
C ARG A 100 6.06 6.51 -19.04
N SER A 101 5.64 6.67 -20.28
CA SER A 101 6.32 7.57 -21.20
C SER A 101 6.00 9.02 -20.84
N TRP A 102 7.06 9.85 -20.88
CA TRP A 102 6.98 11.30 -20.72
C TRP A 102 7.18 12.03 -22.06
N SER A 103 7.03 11.33 -23.19
CA SER A 103 7.34 11.85 -24.52
C SER A 103 6.43 13.03 -24.92
N ALA A 104 6.95 13.96 -25.72
CA ALA A 104 6.17 15.09 -26.24
C ALA A 104 5.03 14.65 -27.18
N ALA A 105 5.20 13.53 -27.90
CA ALA A 105 4.25 13.04 -28.90
C ALA A 105 2.93 12.52 -28.28
N GLU A 106 2.97 11.89 -27.11
CA GLU A 106 1.75 11.44 -26.42
C GLU A 106 0.87 12.60 -25.93
N VAL A 107 1.45 13.78 -25.71
CA VAL A 107 0.69 14.97 -25.30
C VAL A 107 -0.12 15.59 -26.43
N VAL A 108 0.31 15.40 -27.68
CA VAL A 108 -0.49 15.80 -28.85
C VAL A 108 -1.70 14.87 -29.02
N LEU A 109 -1.60 13.61 -28.57
CA LEU A 109 -2.66 12.60 -28.69
C LEU A 109 -3.58 12.52 -27.45
N GLY A 110 -3.08 12.88 -26.26
CA GLY A 110 -3.75 12.71 -24.96
C GLY A 110 -4.76 13.80 -24.57
N GLY A 111 -4.92 14.84 -25.39
CA GLY A 111 -5.85 15.94 -25.14
C GLY A 111 -5.34 16.96 -24.11
N ASP A 112 -6.03 18.10 -24.07
CA ASP A 112 -5.63 19.33 -23.35
C ASP A 112 -5.88 19.28 -21.82
N ARG A 113 -6.07 18.08 -21.24
CA ARG A 113 -6.52 17.91 -19.84
C ARG A 113 -5.68 16.85 -19.11
N PRO A 114 -4.85 17.24 -18.13
CA PRO A 114 -4.17 16.29 -17.26
C PRO A 114 -5.16 15.40 -16.49
N VAL A 115 -4.79 14.14 -16.25
CA VAL A 115 -5.60 13.16 -15.53
C VAL A 115 -5.16 13.06 -14.07
N ILE A 116 -6.03 13.45 -13.16
CA ILE A 116 -5.92 13.11 -11.73
C ILE A 116 -6.60 11.76 -11.54
N GLY A 117 -5.84 10.75 -11.14
CA GLY A 117 -6.30 9.39 -11.02
C GLY A 117 -6.45 8.91 -9.58
N TRP A 118 -7.45 8.08 -9.33
CA TRP A 118 -7.55 7.31 -8.10
C TRP A 118 -7.92 5.86 -8.44
N MET A 119 -7.19 4.92 -7.84
CA MET A 119 -7.46 3.49 -7.99
C MET A 119 -7.61 2.85 -6.60
N GLY A 120 -8.64 2.03 -6.43
CA GLY A 120 -8.89 1.38 -5.15
C GLY A 120 -10.10 0.47 -5.18
N THR A 121 -10.45 -0.08 -4.02
CA THR A 121 -11.69 -0.85 -3.84
C THR A 121 -12.89 0.07 -3.68
N THR A 122 -14.09 -0.41 -4.00
CA THR A 122 -15.33 0.38 -3.85
C THR A 122 -15.53 0.90 -2.43
N VAL A 123 -15.17 0.10 -1.41
CA VAL A 123 -15.26 0.50 0.00
C VAL A 123 -14.29 1.63 0.35
N ASN A 124 -13.12 1.71 -0.29
CA ASN A 124 -12.15 2.77 -0.05
C ASN A 124 -12.49 4.06 -0.80
N LEU A 125 -13.51 4.06 -1.68
CA LEU A 125 -13.92 5.25 -2.43
C LEU A 125 -14.32 6.40 -1.50
N GLN A 126 -14.86 6.08 -0.31
CA GLN A 126 -15.21 7.05 0.72
C GLN A 126 -14.05 7.99 1.10
N TYR A 127 -12.79 7.54 1.04
CA TYR A 127 -11.65 8.38 1.38
C TYR A 127 -11.43 9.53 0.40
N LEU A 128 -11.98 9.48 -0.82
CA LEU A 128 -11.92 10.64 -1.72
C LEU A 128 -12.65 11.86 -1.18
N SER A 129 -13.54 11.71 -0.19
CA SER A 129 -14.13 12.84 0.53
C SER A 129 -13.09 13.77 1.16
N GLU A 130 -11.90 13.28 1.52
CA GLU A 130 -10.82 14.09 2.07
C GLU A 130 -10.22 15.05 1.03
N ALA A 131 -10.18 14.64 -0.25
CA ALA A 131 -9.68 15.45 -1.36
C ALA A 131 -10.81 16.19 -2.12
N ALA A 132 -12.06 15.78 -1.95
CA ALA A 132 -13.21 16.29 -2.71
C ALA A 132 -13.39 17.82 -2.61
N PRO A 133 -13.27 18.48 -1.43
CA PRO A 133 -13.38 19.93 -1.34
C PRO A 133 -12.32 20.66 -2.19
N ALA A 134 -11.07 20.19 -2.15
CA ALA A 134 -9.98 20.78 -2.94
C ALA A 134 -10.18 20.54 -4.44
N LEU A 135 -10.63 19.35 -4.83
CA LEU A 135 -10.94 19.03 -6.23
C LEU A 135 -12.07 19.92 -6.79
N LYS A 136 -13.10 20.23 -5.98
CA LYS A 136 -14.18 21.14 -6.36
C LYS A 136 -13.66 22.55 -6.62
N LEU A 137 -12.87 23.10 -5.69
CA LEU A 137 -12.27 24.42 -5.83
C LEU A 137 -11.33 24.49 -7.04
N LEU A 138 -10.50 23.45 -7.22
CA LEU A 138 -9.57 23.36 -8.35
C LEU A 138 -10.30 23.33 -9.71
N ALA A 139 -11.47 22.71 -9.78
CA ALA A 139 -12.27 22.63 -11.00
C ALA A 139 -12.89 23.97 -11.42
N GLU A 140 -12.94 24.97 -10.53
CA GLU A 140 -13.36 26.33 -10.86
C GLU A 140 -12.27 27.11 -11.63
N GLU A 141 -11.01 26.72 -11.47
CA GLU A 141 -9.85 27.46 -11.98
C GLU A 141 -8.98 26.70 -12.99
N ARG A 142 -9.12 25.37 -13.10
CA ARG A 142 -8.32 24.52 -13.99
C ARG A 142 -9.16 23.44 -14.67
N ARG A 143 -8.74 23.08 -15.89
CA ARG A 143 -9.31 21.96 -16.65
C ARG A 143 -8.49 20.70 -16.37
N PHE A 144 -9.14 19.68 -15.83
CA PHE A 144 -8.57 18.35 -15.62
C PHE A 144 -9.66 17.29 -15.70
N GLU A 145 -9.26 16.02 -15.78
CA GLU A 145 -10.14 14.86 -15.60
C GLU A 145 -9.85 14.21 -14.24
N LEU A 146 -10.89 13.88 -13.47
CA LEU A 146 -10.78 12.93 -12.37
C LEU A 146 -11.15 11.53 -12.87
N ARG A 147 -10.17 10.62 -12.95
CA ARG A 147 -10.37 9.25 -13.42
C ARG A 147 -10.36 8.27 -12.25
N LEU A 148 -11.45 7.53 -12.09
CA LEU A 148 -11.60 6.51 -11.06
C LEU A 148 -11.48 5.10 -11.65
N VAL A 149 -10.64 4.26 -11.06
CA VAL A 149 -10.52 2.85 -11.42
C VAL A 149 -10.88 1.99 -10.21
N VAL A 150 -12.08 1.39 -10.25
CA VAL A 150 -12.70 0.71 -9.11
C VAL A 150 -13.46 -0.53 -9.56
N PRO A 151 -13.63 -1.58 -8.73
CA PRO A 151 -14.38 -2.78 -9.13
C PRO A 151 -15.80 -2.49 -9.62
N ASP A 152 -16.53 -1.65 -8.88
CA ASP A 152 -17.86 -1.18 -9.27
C ASP A 152 -17.82 0.31 -9.63
N ALA A 153 -17.73 0.60 -10.92
CA ALA A 153 -17.70 1.97 -11.45
C ALA A 153 -19.01 2.73 -11.23
N SER A 154 -20.13 2.04 -10.98
CA SER A 154 -21.41 2.72 -10.72
C SER A 154 -21.41 3.43 -9.36
N ALA A 155 -20.62 2.97 -8.40
CA ALA A 155 -20.47 3.59 -7.08
C ALA A 155 -19.91 5.03 -7.16
N ALA A 156 -19.14 5.35 -8.22
CA ALA A 156 -18.67 6.72 -8.45
C ALA A 156 -19.82 7.72 -8.65
N ARG A 157 -20.97 7.29 -9.16
CA ARG A 157 -22.14 8.16 -9.42
C ARG A 157 -22.74 8.75 -8.15
N ALA A 158 -22.52 8.11 -6.99
CA ALA A 158 -23.03 8.59 -5.71
C ALA A 158 -22.18 9.72 -5.10
N MET A 159 -21.02 10.03 -5.68
CA MET A 159 -20.13 11.06 -5.16
C MET A 159 -20.55 12.45 -5.58
N ASP A 160 -20.65 13.37 -4.62
CA ASP A 160 -20.76 14.80 -4.92
C ASP A 160 -19.36 15.41 -5.10
N LEU A 161 -19.00 15.62 -6.37
CA LEU A 161 -17.77 16.31 -6.79
C LEU A 161 -18.07 17.61 -7.55
N GLY A 162 -19.28 18.17 -7.43
CA GLY A 162 -19.65 19.42 -8.07
C GLY A 162 -19.43 19.40 -9.59
N ARG A 163 -18.63 20.34 -10.11
CA ARG A 163 -18.35 20.50 -11.55
C ARG A 163 -17.16 19.68 -12.06
N VAL A 164 -16.54 18.87 -11.23
CA VAL A 164 -15.37 18.06 -11.62
C VAL A 164 -15.76 17.13 -12.77
N HIS A 165 -15.01 17.19 -13.87
CA HIS A 165 -15.19 16.25 -14.98
C HIS A 165 -14.65 14.87 -14.56
N MET A 166 -15.56 13.95 -14.26
CA MET A 166 -15.23 12.63 -13.73
C MET A 166 -15.50 11.52 -14.73
N THR A 167 -14.58 10.58 -14.83
CA THR A 167 -14.79 9.28 -15.48
C THR A 167 -14.54 8.16 -14.48
N ALA A 168 -15.21 7.03 -14.67
CA ALA A 168 -15.00 5.84 -13.86
C ALA A 168 -15.00 4.59 -14.73
N ARG A 169 -14.10 3.64 -14.45
CA ARG A 169 -14.08 2.33 -15.11
C ARG A 169 -13.86 1.17 -14.14
N PRO A 170 -14.33 -0.04 -14.48
CA PRO A 170 -14.06 -1.26 -13.72
C PRO A 170 -12.56 -1.55 -13.62
N TRP A 171 -12.08 -1.89 -12.42
CA TRP A 171 -10.72 -2.40 -12.23
C TRP A 171 -10.58 -3.81 -12.82
N GLN A 172 -9.47 -4.06 -13.52
CA GLN A 172 -9.11 -5.38 -14.02
C GLN A 172 -7.63 -5.63 -13.79
N ALA A 173 -7.27 -6.81 -13.29
CA ALA A 173 -5.87 -7.18 -13.04
C ALA A 173 -5.01 -7.09 -14.32
N ALA A 174 -5.58 -7.41 -15.48
CA ALA A 174 -4.89 -7.40 -16.76
C ALA A 174 -4.51 -5.99 -17.24
N THR A 175 -5.26 -4.95 -16.85
CA THR A 175 -5.03 -3.56 -17.28
C THR A 175 -4.53 -2.66 -16.16
N GLU A 176 -4.34 -3.18 -14.94
CA GLU A 176 -4.01 -2.37 -13.76
C GLU A 176 -2.81 -1.44 -14.00
N ILE A 177 -1.71 -1.97 -14.55
CA ILE A 177 -0.49 -1.17 -14.78
C ILE A 177 -0.71 -0.12 -15.87
N SER A 178 -1.31 -0.50 -17.01
CA SER A 178 -1.63 0.45 -18.08
C SER A 178 -2.63 1.52 -17.62
N ASP A 179 -3.48 1.18 -16.66
CA ASP A 179 -4.45 2.10 -16.09
C ASP A 179 -3.78 3.14 -15.18
N LEU A 180 -2.79 2.71 -14.39
CA LEU A 180 -1.96 3.61 -13.57
C LEU A 180 -1.14 4.55 -14.46
N GLN A 181 -0.58 4.06 -15.56
CA GLN A 181 0.25 4.86 -16.48
C GLN A 181 -0.53 6.00 -17.19
N GLN A 182 -1.86 5.87 -17.27
CA GLN A 182 -2.75 6.89 -17.82
C GLN A 182 -3.00 8.05 -16.84
N PHE A 183 -2.55 7.97 -15.59
CA PHE A 183 -2.64 9.07 -14.64
C PHE A 183 -1.46 10.03 -14.83
N ASP A 184 -1.72 11.32 -14.65
CA ASP A 184 -0.67 12.33 -14.51
C ASP A 184 -0.36 12.63 -13.04
N ILE A 185 -1.35 12.45 -12.16
CA ILE A 185 -1.25 12.63 -10.72
C ILE A 185 -2.07 11.53 -10.06
N GLY A 186 -1.49 10.77 -9.12
CA GLY A 186 -2.18 9.75 -8.33
C GLY A 186 -2.68 10.31 -7.00
N LEU A 187 -3.93 10.03 -6.63
CA LEU A 187 -4.49 10.36 -5.33
C LEU A 187 -4.39 9.18 -4.35
N MET A 188 -3.95 9.44 -3.12
CA MET A 188 -3.99 8.48 -2.01
C MET A 188 -4.52 9.17 -0.73
N PRO A 189 -5.81 9.57 -0.71
CA PRO A 189 -6.40 10.13 0.49
C PRO A 189 -6.66 9.04 1.52
N LEU A 190 -6.50 9.41 2.78
CA LEU A 190 -6.83 8.65 3.97
C LEU A 190 -7.37 9.61 5.03
N SER A 191 -8.30 9.15 5.86
CA SER A 191 -8.82 9.91 7.00
C SER A 191 -7.97 9.63 8.23
N ASP A 192 -7.48 10.67 8.91
CA ASP A 192 -6.78 10.54 10.21
C ASP A 192 -7.74 10.27 11.37
N ARG A 193 -9.05 10.42 11.14
CA ARG A 193 -10.13 10.14 12.10
C ARG A 193 -10.34 8.65 12.31
N GLU A 194 -9.89 7.83 11.36
CA GLU A 194 -10.02 6.37 11.41
C GLU A 194 -8.69 5.74 11.81
N GLN A 195 -8.66 5.10 12.98
CA GLN A 195 -7.45 4.43 13.46
C GLN A 195 -6.91 3.40 12.45
N TRP A 196 -7.78 2.71 11.71
CA TRP A 196 -7.39 1.76 10.66
C TRP A 196 -6.47 2.38 9.62
N ALA A 197 -6.75 3.63 9.21
CA ALA A 197 -6.03 4.30 8.13
C ALA A 197 -4.56 4.57 8.48
N VAL A 198 -4.24 4.78 9.76
CA VAL A 198 -2.87 5.02 10.25
C VAL A 198 -1.95 3.82 9.96
N TYR A 199 -2.48 2.60 10.03
CA TYR A 199 -1.71 1.37 9.85
C TYR A 199 -1.70 0.86 8.41
N LYS A 200 -2.35 1.55 7.46
CA LYS A 200 -2.34 1.13 6.06
C LYS A 200 -0.94 1.15 5.46
N CYS A 201 -0.65 0.22 4.55
CA CYS A 201 0.71 0.03 4.02
C CYS A 201 1.02 0.74 2.69
N GLY A 202 0.10 1.56 2.15
CA GLY A 202 0.43 2.51 1.08
C GLY A 202 0.58 1.93 -0.33
N LEU A 203 0.10 0.69 -0.57
CA LEU A 203 0.28 -0.01 -1.85
C LEU A 203 -0.01 0.86 -3.09
N LYS A 204 -1.15 1.54 -3.15
CA LYS A 204 -1.54 2.32 -4.35
C LYS A 204 -0.60 3.48 -4.61
N LEU A 205 -0.11 4.15 -3.56
CA LEU A 205 0.90 5.18 -3.69
C LEU A 205 2.20 4.61 -4.26
N ILE A 206 2.68 3.48 -3.71
CA ILE A 206 3.87 2.78 -4.22
C ILE A 206 3.69 2.41 -5.70
N GLN A 207 2.53 1.92 -6.10
CA GLN A 207 2.22 1.58 -7.49
C GLN A 207 2.25 2.80 -8.42
N TYR A 208 1.70 3.95 -8.00
CA TYR A 208 1.80 5.20 -8.79
C TYR A 208 3.28 5.59 -8.99
N LEU A 209 4.05 5.62 -7.91
CA LEU A 209 5.47 5.98 -7.96
C LEU A 209 6.27 4.98 -8.81
N ALA A 210 5.92 3.70 -8.77
CA ALA A 210 6.56 2.65 -9.56
C ALA A 210 6.40 2.90 -11.06
N VAL A 211 5.22 3.31 -11.55
CA VAL A 211 5.06 3.67 -12.97
C VAL A 211 5.52 5.10 -13.29
N GLY A 212 6.09 5.81 -12.31
CA GLY A 212 6.57 7.18 -12.47
C GLY A 212 5.46 8.23 -12.48
N VAL A 213 4.31 7.96 -11.84
CA VAL A 213 3.25 8.95 -11.61
C VAL A 213 3.44 9.59 -10.23
N PRO A 214 3.52 10.92 -10.12
CA PRO A 214 3.61 11.57 -8.81
C PRO A 214 2.30 11.43 -8.01
N GLY A 215 2.42 11.27 -6.69
CA GLY A 215 1.30 11.11 -5.78
C GLY A 215 0.98 12.36 -4.95
N VAL A 216 -0.30 12.65 -4.72
CA VAL A 216 -0.73 13.52 -3.62
C VAL A 216 -1.52 12.67 -2.64
N ALA A 217 -1.07 12.62 -1.39
CA ALA A 217 -1.59 11.71 -0.39
C ALA A 217 -1.88 12.42 0.92
N SER A 218 -2.88 11.95 1.66
CA SER A 218 -3.04 12.42 3.05
C SER A 218 -1.79 12.06 3.84
N ALA A 219 -1.28 12.98 4.66
CA ALA A 219 -0.12 12.79 5.54
C ALA A 219 -0.48 11.93 6.77
N VAL A 220 -1.03 10.74 6.50
CA VAL A 220 -1.54 9.76 7.45
C VAL A 220 -0.74 8.47 7.28
N GLY A 221 -0.25 7.92 8.40
CA GLY A 221 0.48 6.67 8.38
C GLY A 221 1.70 6.72 7.46
N VAL A 222 1.93 5.61 6.77
CA VAL A 222 3.10 5.42 5.89
C VAL A 222 3.13 6.38 4.69
N ASN A 223 2.00 7.00 4.30
CA ASN A 223 1.99 7.97 3.19
C ASN A 223 2.91 9.16 3.47
N ALA A 224 2.99 9.60 4.73
CA ALA A 224 3.86 10.69 5.14
C ALA A 224 5.34 10.32 5.03
N GLU A 225 5.69 9.06 5.30
CA GLU A 225 7.06 8.54 5.15
C GLU A 225 7.44 8.39 3.69
N ILE A 226 6.55 7.81 2.87
CA ILE A 226 6.80 7.59 1.44
C ILE A 226 7.08 8.90 0.72
N LEU A 227 6.33 9.97 1.04
CA LEU A 227 6.48 11.27 0.38
C LEU A 227 7.36 12.27 1.15
N GLU A 228 8.13 11.79 2.14
CA GLU A 228 9.04 12.64 2.90
C GLU A 228 10.05 13.35 1.98
N GLY A 229 10.29 14.63 2.26
CA GLY A 229 11.17 15.46 1.43
C GLY A 229 10.64 15.73 0.01
N ASN A 230 9.34 15.55 -0.22
CA ASN A 230 8.69 15.68 -1.52
C ASN A 230 9.31 14.74 -2.58
N ARG A 231 9.70 13.52 -2.21
CA ARG A 231 10.24 12.54 -3.15
C ARG A 231 9.12 11.69 -3.74
N GLY A 232 8.62 12.08 -4.91
CA GLY A 232 7.50 11.36 -5.54
C GLY A 232 6.17 12.09 -5.51
N GLY A 233 6.10 13.26 -4.87
CA GLY A 233 4.84 14.00 -4.75
C GLY A 233 4.74 14.80 -3.46
N PHE A 234 3.53 14.91 -2.91
CA PHE A 234 3.24 15.73 -1.72
C PHE A 234 2.35 15.00 -0.72
N ALA A 235 2.78 14.98 0.56
CA ALA A 235 1.93 14.60 1.67
C ALA A 235 1.23 15.83 2.24
N VAL A 236 -0.10 15.79 2.36
CA VAL A 236 -0.95 16.93 2.69
C VAL A 236 -1.96 16.58 3.79
N ARG A 237 -2.38 17.55 4.59
CA ARG A 237 -3.29 17.36 5.73
C ARG A 237 -4.61 18.10 5.57
N THR A 238 -4.57 19.26 4.93
CA THR A 238 -5.71 20.17 4.87
C THR A 238 -6.22 20.33 3.44
N CYS A 239 -7.47 20.79 3.30
CA CYS A 239 -8.04 21.14 2.00
C CYS A 239 -7.15 22.12 1.22
N GLU A 240 -6.60 23.14 1.89
CA GLU A 240 -5.72 24.13 1.27
C GLU A 240 -4.42 23.48 0.76
N GLU A 241 -3.81 22.59 1.55
CA GLU A 241 -2.61 21.87 1.12
C GLU A 241 -2.88 20.95 -0.07
N TRP A 242 -4.03 20.25 -0.09
CA TRP A 242 -4.49 19.48 -1.26
C TRP A 242 -4.61 20.39 -2.49
N LEU A 243 -5.30 21.51 -2.37
CA LEU A 243 -5.52 22.46 -3.46
C LEU A 243 -4.19 22.98 -4.02
N VAL A 244 -3.29 23.44 -3.15
CA VAL A 244 -1.97 23.95 -3.54
C VAL A 244 -1.12 22.86 -4.20
N ALA A 245 -1.06 21.66 -3.64
CA ALA A 245 -0.26 20.56 -4.19
C ALA A 245 -0.77 20.14 -5.59
N LEU A 246 -2.08 19.96 -5.73
CA LEU A 246 -2.70 19.58 -7.00
C LEU A 246 -2.56 20.69 -8.04
N ARG A 247 -2.78 21.96 -7.69
CA ARG A 247 -2.58 23.10 -8.59
C ARG A 247 -1.14 23.14 -9.12
N ARG A 248 -0.14 23.02 -8.24
CA ARG A 248 1.28 23.00 -8.65
C ARG A 248 1.58 21.88 -9.63
N LEU A 249 1.06 20.68 -9.38
CA LEU A 249 1.26 19.54 -10.28
C LEU A 249 0.49 19.71 -11.58
N LEU A 250 -0.72 20.27 -11.60
CA LEU A 250 -1.45 20.53 -12.85
C LEU A 250 -0.73 21.58 -13.72
N ASP A 251 -0.20 22.63 -13.10
CA ASP A 251 0.39 23.78 -13.79
C ASP A 251 1.78 23.52 -14.37
N SER A 252 2.49 22.47 -13.94
CA SER A 252 3.83 22.14 -14.48
C SER A 252 3.98 20.66 -14.79
N ARG A 253 4.09 20.34 -16.08
CA ARG A 253 4.43 19.00 -16.57
C ARG A 253 5.84 18.59 -16.13
N GLU A 254 6.77 19.52 -16.16
CA GLU A 254 8.17 19.33 -15.77
C GLU A 254 8.23 18.89 -14.30
N LEU A 255 7.44 19.54 -13.43
CA LEU A 255 7.31 19.13 -12.04
C LEU A 255 6.72 17.73 -11.91
N ARG A 256 5.67 17.40 -12.67
CA ARG A 256 5.10 16.02 -12.65
C ARG A 256 6.15 14.98 -13.05
N GLN A 257 6.93 15.25 -14.09
CA GLN A 257 8.00 14.37 -14.55
C GLN A 257 9.11 14.24 -13.50
N GLN A 258 9.59 15.36 -12.96
CA GLN A 258 10.62 15.36 -11.92
C GLN A 258 10.18 14.56 -10.69
N GLN A 259 8.97 14.79 -10.21
CA GLN A 259 8.40 14.09 -9.06
C GLN A 259 8.18 12.61 -9.38
N GLY A 260 7.62 12.28 -10.54
CA GLY A 260 7.42 10.90 -10.98
C GLY A 260 8.72 10.09 -11.03
N LEU A 261 9.79 10.66 -11.61
CA LEU A 261 11.11 10.02 -11.66
C LEU A 261 11.80 9.95 -10.28
N ALA A 262 11.57 10.92 -9.40
CA ALA A 262 12.04 10.84 -8.02
C ALA A 262 11.32 9.72 -7.25
N GLY A 263 10.01 9.58 -7.45
CA GLY A 263 9.18 8.50 -6.91
C GLY A 263 9.62 7.13 -7.39
N ARG A 264 9.85 6.97 -8.70
CA ARG A 264 10.38 5.72 -9.29
C ARG A 264 11.68 5.28 -8.59
N ARG A 265 12.63 6.19 -8.45
CA ARG A 265 13.92 5.92 -7.78
C ARG A 265 13.74 5.53 -6.31
N LEU A 266 12.78 6.12 -5.61
CA LEU A 266 12.44 5.72 -4.24
C LEU A 266 11.94 4.27 -4.20
N VAL A 267 11.04 3.89 -5.11
CA VAL A 267 10.53 2.52 -5.20
C VAL A 267 11.67 1.53 -5.47
N GLU A 268 12.53 1.83 -6.45
CA GLU A 268 13.71 1.01 -6.76
C GLU A 268 14.62 0.76 -5.56
N GLN A 269 14.77 1.76 -4.68
CA GLN A 269 15.65 1.67 -3.52
C GLN A 269 15.01 0.98 -2.31
N GLN A 270 13.70 1.08 -2.14
CA GLN A 270 13.05 0.77 -0.85
C GLN A 270 11.78 -0.07 -0.92
N TYR A 271 11.08 -0.07 -2.05
CA TYR A 271 9.76 -0.71 -2.21
C TYR A 271 9.72 -1.67 -3.40
N ALA A 272 10.87 -2.02 -3.94
CA ALA A 272 11.03 -3.07 -4.94
C ALA A 272 11.24 -4.41 -4.24
N VAL A 273 10.68 -5.50 -4.80
CA VAL A 273 10.92 -6.86 -4.28
C VAL A 273 12.41 -7.14 -4.18
N GLU A 274 13.19 -6.70 -5.17
CA GLU A 274 14.65 -6.84 -5.25
C GLU A 274 15.38 -6.15 -4.08
N ALA A 275 14.85 -5.03 -3.59
CA ALA A 275 15.37 -4.31 -2.44
C ALA A 275 14.91 -4.90 -1.09
N CYS A 276 13.69 -5.41 -1.03
CA CYS A 276 13.08 -5.92 0.21
C CYS A 276 13.44 -7.39 0.50
N TYR A 277 13.45 -8.23 -0.53
CA TYR A 277 13.58 -9.68 -0.41
C TYR A 277 14.85 -10.14 0.30
N PRO A 278 16.06 -9.58 0.04
CA PRO A 278 17.28 -10.01 0.74
C PRO A 278 17.15 -9.88 2.26
N ARG A 279 16.54 -8.79 2.76
CA ARG A 279 16.32 -8.56 4.20
C ARG A 279 15.39 -9.59 4.81
N LEU A 280 14.29 -9.91 4.11
CA LEU A 280 13.35 -10.95 4.53
C LEU A 280 14.03 -12.33 4.54
N ARG A 281 14.66 -12.71 3.42
CA ARG A 281 15.39 -13.98 3.26
C ARG A 281 16.40 -14.18 4.38
N ASP A 282 17.26 -13.20 4.62
CA ASP A 282 18.34 -13.33 5.60
C ASP A 282 17.78 -13.48 7.03
N ALA A 283 16.70 -12.77 7.37
CA ALA A 283 16.03 -12.93 8.65
C ALA A 283 15.43 -14.33 8.81
N LEU A 284 14.79 -14.87 7.77
CA LEU A 284 14.22 -16.23 7.79
C LEU A 284 15.33 -17.29 7.92
N LEU A 285 16.43 -17.17 7.17
CA LEU A 285 17.56 -18.10 7.24
C LEU A 285 18.24 -18.08 8.62
N GLN A 286 18.41 -16.90 9.21
CA GLN A 286 18.92 -16.76 10.58
C GLN A 286 18.00 -17.41 11.60
N LEU A 287 16.68 -17.27 11.43
CA LEU A 287 15.67 -17.83 12.31
C LEU A 287 15.69 -19.37 12.31
N VAL A 288 15.84 -19.97 11.13
CA VAL A 288 15.97 -21.43 10.96
C VAL A 288 17.29 -21.93 11.53
N SER A 289 18.40 -21.24 11.24
CA SER A 289 19.75 -21.66 11.71
C SER A 289 19.89 -21.64 13.23
N ALA A 290 19.21 -20.71 13.92
CA ALA A 290 19.17 -20.67 15.39
C ALA A 290 18.51 -21.92 16.00
N ASN A 291 17.67 -22.63 15.25
CA ASN A 291 17.02 -23.86 15.69
C ASN A 291 17.98 -25.07 15.66
N ALA A 292 18.84 -25.15 14.63
CA ALA A 292 19.81 -26.25 14.50
C ALA A 292 20.85 -26.29 15.63
N ARG A 293 21.12 -25.16 16.28
CA ARG A 293 22.04 -25.07 17.44
C ARG A 293 21.36 -25.35 18.78
N ALA A 294 20.04 -25.27 18.85
CA ALA A 294 19.26 -25.45 20.07
C ALA A 294 18.71 -26.89 20.21
N GLY A 295 19.29 -27.85 19.50
CA GLY A 295 18.84 -29.25 19.41
C GLY A 295 18.32 -29.80 20.73
N VAL A 296 16.99 -29.81 20.86
CA VAL A 296 16.26 -30.72 21.74
C VAL A 296 15.91 -31.93 20.84
N PRO A 297 16.18 -33.16 21.30
CA PRO A 297 16.08 -34.39 20.50
C PRO A 297 14.71 -34.61 19.83
#